data_AF-A0A815ETU6-F1
#
_entry.id   AF-A0A815ETU6-F1
#
_cell.length_a   1.000
_cell.length_b   1.000
_cell.length_c   1.000
_cell.angle_alpha   90.00
_cell.angle_beta   90.00
_cell.angle_gamma   90.00
#
_symmetry.space_group_name_H-M   'P 1'
#
loop_
_entity.id
_entity.type
_entity.pdbx_description
1 polymer ?
#
loop_
_entity_poly.entity_id
_entity_poly.type
_entity_poly.pdbx_seq_one_letter_code
_entity_poly.pdbx_strand_id
1 'polypeptide(L)'
;MVLGAVDNVFVYPTLDIKQLQNAIGRTISLWPIVVGRLCITDNEHYSIELSDNPIPFTYMENDELERWPILPVAIDDRTILQPFVDSVPSEPTQDDPLVRFKVTRLVRSNEYVLGVSFYHMLGDADSYIHFLSDLSRFYQGLEPLSPKPSFKRHLWIKKDAPRAIDSSLMPLLQPLQDARPRDIIIAKVVEEHTTTDPVQISFSSEQLTKLHSLAGQEIENITLQDALTAYIIVTLNKYVLVSDNEHIRRTNTIINYRGISDTLAPRGQVDNSIMFMLSDDFDNLLYLQCVAKTIRASINKARNEEFLERWLITIDSMMRKIHKEGKAWNFASYPNEIWFNSNLKYDWASKVDLGMKDQCRFHTVGVSKLKCRVFPLNSIQDVDGNWTRDHGGAEVSFRIPKEDCKNKFIAAWNNDVKENFMNFKILE
;
A
#
# COMPACT_ATOMS: atom_id res chain seq x y z
N MET A 1 -8.25 12.73 11.82
CA MET A 1 -7.63 11.95 10.73
C MET A 1 -6.62 11.00 11.34
N VAL A 2 -6.78 9.68 11.19
CA VAL A 2 -5.86 8.69 11.78
C VAL A 2 -4.91 8.21 10.69
N LEU A 3 -3.88 9.00 10.45
CA LEU A 3 -2.74 8.58 9.65
C LEU A 3 -1.62 8.29 10.63
N GLY A 4 -1.33 7.01 10.83
CA GLY A 4 -0.20 6.56 11.63
C GLY A 4 1.11 6.62 10.83
N ALA A 5 2.18 6.07 11.41
CA ALA A 5 3.41 5.83 10.67
C ALA A 5 3.25 4.63 9.73
N VAL A 6 3.96 4.68 8.60
CA VAL A 6 4.22 3.54 7.72
C VAL A 6 5.62 3.04 8.01
N ASP A 7 5.70 1.88 8.63
CA ASP A 7 6.94 1.23 9.00
C ASP A 7 7.33 0.20 7.93
N ASN A 8 8.52 0.40 7.37
CA ASN A 8 9.09 -0.44 6.33
C ASN A 8 10.48 -0.91 6.75
N VAL A 9 10.84 -2.13 6.36
CA VAL A 9 12.15 -2.72 6.62
C VAL A 9 12.75 -3.18 5.29
N PHE A 10 14.02 -2.86 5.09
CA PHE A 10 14.83 -3.31 3.96
C PHE A 10 16.02 -4.09 4.47
N VAL A 11 16.35 -5.21 3.81
CA VAL A 11 17.45 -6.08 4.22
C VAL A 11 18.48 -6.16 3.10
N TYR A 12 19.74 -5.93 3.45
CA TYR A 12 20.87 -5.86 2.52
C TYR A 12 21.99 -6.81 2.95
N PRO A 13 22.73 -7.40 2.00
CA PRO A 13 23.90 -8.22 2.32
C PRO A 13 25.10 -7.40 2.82
N THR A 14 25.14 -6.10 2.55
CA THR A 14 26.19 -5.18 2.99
C THR A 14 25.64 -3.75 3.07
N LEU A 15 26.31 -2.85 3.80
CA LEU A 15 25.92 -1.45 3.89
C LEU A 15 27.09 -0.59 4.41
N ASP A 16 27.39 0.51 3.72
CA ASP A 16 28.27 1.56 4.25
C ASP A 16 27.44 2.61 4.99
N ILE A 17 27.53 2.58 6.32
CA ILE A 17 26.77 3.47 7.21
C ILE A 17 27.09 4.94 6.97
N LYS A 18 28.35 5.28 6.71
CA LYS A 18 28.76 6.66 6.49
C LYS A 18 28.25 7.17 5.15
N GLN A 19 28.31 6.34 4.11
CA GLN A 19 27.72 6.64 2.81
C GLN A 19 26.20 6.81 2.91
N LEU A 20 25.51 5.99 3.70
CA LEU A 20 24.08 6.13 3.96
C LEU A 20 23.74 7.44 4.65
N GLN A 21 24.45 7.80 5.72
CA GLN A 21 24.25 9.07 6.41
C GLN A 21 24.47 10.27 5.48
N ASN A 22 25.51 10.24 4.66
CA ASN A 22 25.77 11.27 3.65
C ASN A 22 24.63 11.35 2.61
N ALA A 23 24.14 10.19 2.15
CA ALA A 23 23.02 10.12 1.20
C ALA A 23 21.73 10.68 1.81
N ILE A 24 21.44 10.39 3.08
CA ILE A 24 20.31 10.99 3.81
C ILE A 24 20.44 12.52 3.81
N GLY A 25 21.61 13.06 4.15
CA GLY A 25 21.86 14.52 4.14
C GLY A 25 21.60 15.17 2.78
N ARG A 26 21.98 14.51 1.68
CA ARG A 26 21.66 14.98 0.31
C ARG A 26 20.17 14.87 0.00
N THR A 27 19.53 13.80 0.43
CA THR A 27 18.11 13.54 0.17
C THR A 27 17.22 14.57 0.84
N ILE A 28 17.48 14.91 2.11
CA ILE A 28 16.68 15.90 2.85
C ILE A 28 16.79 17.30 2.26
N SER A 29 17.89 17.62 1.57
CA SER A 29 18.04 18.89 0.83
C SER A 29 17.07 18.98 -0.35
N LEU A 30 16.70 17.85 -0.94
CA LEU A 30 15.68 17.75 -1.99
C LEU A 30 14.26 17.54 -1.43
N TRP A 31 14.18 16.95 -0.22
CA TRP A 31 12.93 16.61 0.47
C TRP A 31 12.77 17.38 1.79
N PRO A 32 12.66 18.72 1.78
CA PRO A 32 12.60 19.51 3.00
C PRO A 32 11.38 19.19 3.88
N ILE A 33 10.32 18.60 3.32
CA ILE A 33 9.14 18.24 4.10
C ILE A 33 9.43 17.13 5.15
N VAL A 34 10.42 16.27 4.93
CA VAL A 34 10.73 15.16 5.84
C VAL A 34 11.46 15.59 7.11
N VAL A 35 12.11 16.76 7.09
CA VAL A 35 12.73 17.40 8.26
C VAL A 35 11.76 18.35 8.98
N GLY A 36 10.57 18.56 8.42
CA GLY A 36 9.54 19.42 9.00
C GLY A 36 8.91 18.86 10.27
N ARG A 37 7.98 19.65 10.83
CA ARG A 37 7.19 19.28 12.00
C ARG A 37 5.70 19.48 11.76
N LEU A 38 4.90 18.61 12.37
CA LEU A 38 3.46 18.73 12.28
C LEU A 38 2.99 19.88 13.18
N CYS A 39 2.44 20.93 12.57
CA CYS A 39 1.83 22.03 13.29
C CYS A 39 0.31 21.97 13.10
N ILE A 40 -0.42 21.84 14.21
CA ILE A 40 -1.87 21.91 14.25
C ILE A 40 -2.20 23.28 14.83
N THR A 41 -2.75 24.19 14.01
CA THR A 41 -3.04 25.57 14.43
C THR A 41 -4.41 25.70 15.09
N ASP A 42 -5.36 24.86 14.66
CA ASP A 42 -6.69 24.70 15.25
C ASP A 42 -7.24 23.30 14.88
N ASN A 43 -8.48 23.00 15.28
CA ASN A 43 -9.13 21.71 14.98
C ASN A 43 -9.46 21.50 13.48
N GLU A 44 -9.13 22.44 12.60
CA GLU A 44 -9.48 22.40 11.17
C GLU A 44 -8.27 22.55 10.24
N HIS A 45 -7.16 23.08 10.75
CA HIS A 45 -5.98 23.43 9.99
C HIS A 45 -4.74 22.78 10.58
N TYR A 46 -4.04 22.06 9.71
CA TYR A 46 -2.72 21.52 9.98
C TYR A 46 -1.79 21.91 8.84
N SER A 47 -0.51 22.03 9.17
CA SER A 47 0.56 22.25 8.23
C SER A 47 1.77 21.42 8.62
N ILE A 48 2.68 21.24 7.68
CA ILE A 48 4.03 20.78 7.99
C ILE A 48 4.91 22.01 7.90
N GLU A 49 5.38 22.48 9.04
CA GLU A 49 6.33 23.58 9.11
C GLU A 49 7.70 23.06 8.68
N LEU A 50 8.26 23.64 7.63
CA LEU A 50 9.59 23.29 7.16
C LEU A 50 10.62 23.84 8.14
N SER A 51 11.57 22.99 8.54
CA SER A 51 12.58 23.32 9.54
C SER A 51 13.85 22.55 9.26
N ASP A 52 15.00 23.06 9.71
CA ASP A 52 16.28 22.35 9.60
C ASP A 52 16.52 21.38 10.76
N ASN A 53 15.43 20.81 11.29
CA ASN A 53 15.51 19.88 12.41
C ASN A 53 16.16 18.56 11.97
N PRO A 54 16.96 17.92 12.85
CA PRO A 54 17.58 16.64 12.53
C PRO A 54 16.52 15.53 12.38
N ILE A 55 16.83 14.56 11.52
CA ILE A 55 16.12 13.27 11.45
C ILE A 55 16.84 12.28 12.35
N PRO A 56 16.15 11.57 13.26
CA PRO A 56 16.76 10.52 14.06
C PRO A 56 17.33 9.39 13.19
N PHE A 57 18.55 9.00 13.51
CA PHE A 57 19.26 7.88 12.90
C PHE A 57 19.85 7.01 14.01
N THR A 58 19.30 5.82 14.20
CA THR A 58 19.78 4.84 15.18
C THR A 58 20.65 3.80 14.48
N TYR A 59 21.82 3.48 15.03
CA TYR A 59 22.61 2.32 14.62
C TYR A 59 22.77 1.36 15.79
N MET A 60 22.58 0.06 15.55
CA MET A 60 22.82 -0.97 16.55
C MET A 60 23.33 -2.26 15.92
N GLU A 61 23.89 -3.13 16.75
CA GLU A 61 24.28 -4.50 16.38
C GLU A 61 23.35 -5.49 17.08
N ASN A 62 23.04 -6.60 16.41
CA ASN A 62 22.24 -7.70 16.93
C ASN A 62 23.04 -9.01 16.75
N ASP A 63 23.42 -9.63 17.86
CA ASP A 63 24.18 -10.88 17.95
C ASP A 63 23.31 -12.09 18.31
N GLU A 64 22.02 -11.87 18.57
CA GLU A 64 21.02 -12.90 18.87
C GLU A 64 20.45 -13.54 17.59
N LEU A 65 20.12 -12.71 16.59
CA LEU A 65 19.57 -13.17 15.32
C LEU A 65 20.70 -13.59 14.36
N GLU A 66 20.71 -14.86 13.98
CA GLU A 66 21.74 -15.41 13.09
C GLU A 66 21.72 -14.78 11.70
N ARG A 67 20.54 -14.74 11.10
CA ARG A 67 20.28 -14.16 9.77
C ARG A 67 18.85 -13.67 9.69
N TRP A 68 18.57 -12.82 8.72
CA TRP A 68 17.21 -12.39 8.48
C TRP A 68 16.35 -13.59 8.02
N PRO A 69 15.21 -13.87 8.68
CA PRO A 69 14.36 -15.00 8.34
C PRO A 69 13.73 -14.84 6.94
N ILE A 70 13.32 -15.96 6.35
CA ILE A 70 12.50 -15.94 5.12
C ILE A 70 11.10 -15.47 5.52
N LEU A 71 10.79 -14.22 5.18
CA LEU A 71 9.53 -13.59 5.50
C LEU A 71 8.80 -13.15 4.21
N PRO A 72 7.46 -13.12 4.25
CA PRO A 72 6.66 -12.47 3.22
C PRO A 72 6.96 -10.97 3.14
N VAL A 73 6.61 -10.33 2.04
CA VAL A 73 6.68 -8.87 1.89
C VAL A 73 5.76 -8.18 2.88
N ALA A 74 4.50 -8.61 3.02
CA ALA A 74 3.56 -8.06 3.98
C ALA A 74 3.34 -9.01 5.17
N ILE A 75 3.86 -8.60 6.32
CA ILE A 75 3.85 -9.37 7.55
C ILE A 75 2.61 -9.01 8.37
N ASP A 76 1.97 -10.04 8.90
CA ASP A 76 0.80 -9.90 9.77
C ASP A 76 1.18 -9.46 11.19
N ASP A 77 2.15 -10.14 11.78
CA ASP A 77 2.62 -9.84 13.12
C ASP A 77 3.68 -8.73 13.12
N ARG A 78 3.24 -7.52 13.49
CA ARG A 78 4.11 -6.35 13.59
C ARG A 78 5.26 -6.51 14.59
N THR A 79 5.15 -7.41 15.57
CA THR A 79 6.21 -7.61 16.57
C THR A 79 7.48 -8.18 15.97
N ILE A 80 7.40 -8.77 14.76
CA ILE A 80 8.56 -9.26 14.02
C ILE A 80 9.44 -8.10 13.52
N LEU A 81 8.83 -7.02 13.00
CA LEU A 81 9.57 -5.85 12.49
C LEU A 81 9.87 -4.80 13.55
N GLN A 82 9.07 -4.73 14.62
CA GLN A 82 9.16 -3.70 15.65
C GLN A 82 10.58 -3.52 16.27
N PRO A 83 11.37 -4.58 16.53
CA PRO A 83 12.73 -4.42 17.04
C PRO A 83 13.65 -3.65 16.08
N PHE A 84 13.33 -3.64 14.79
CA PHE A 84 14.16 -3.10 13.71
C PHE A 84 13.68 -1.74 13.19
N VAL A 85 12.61 -1.18 13.76
CA VAL A 85 12.08 0.14 13.37
C VAL A 85 11.90 1.02 14.60
N ASP A 86 12.34 2.28 14.51
CA ASP A 86 11.97 3.31 15.48
C ASP A 86 10.72 4.03 14.95
N SER A 87 9.54 3.55 15.32
CA SER A 87 8.27 4.07 14.79
C SER A 87 8.06 5.54 15.17
N VAL A 88 7.56 6.34 14.22
CA VAL A 88 6.99 7.66 14.51
C VAL A 88 5.70 7.46 15.33
N PRO A 89 5.45 8.28 16.37
CA PRO A 89 4.20 8.19 17.13
C PRO A 89 2.96 8.29 16.25
N SER A 90 1.88 7.62 16.62
CA SER A 90 0.62 7.70 15.86
C SER A 90 -0.02 9.10 15.89
N GLU A 91 0.33 9.88 16.91
CA GLU A 91 -0.09 11.27 17.13
C GLU A 91 1.16 12.08 17.43
N PRO A 92 1.97 12.41 16.40
CA PRO A 92 3.19 13.17 16.61
C PRO A 92 2.85 14.58 17.09
N THR A 93 3.62 15.04 18.06
CA THR A 93 3.59 16.42 18.54
C THR A 93 4.39 17.34 17.60
N GLN A 94 4.39 18.65 17.87
CA GLN A 94 5.21 19.62 17.13
C GLN A 94 6.72 19.35 17.26
N ASP A 95 7.16 18.61 18.29
CA ASP A 95 8.57 18.28 18.48
C ASP A 95 8.96 16.96 17.79
N ASP A 96 7.98 16.11 17.49
CA ASP A 96 8.21 14.78 16.95
C ASP A 96 8.68 14.83 15.48
N PRO A 97 9.76 14.09 15.14
CA PRO A 97 10.20 13.95 13.77
C PRO A 97 9.21 13.08 12.99
N LEU A 98 8.97 13.45 11.73
CA LEU A 98 7.99 12.80 10.85
C LEU A 98 8.60 11.64 10.04
N VAL A 99 9.93 11.49 10.08
CA VAL A 99 10.67 10.35 9.53
C VAL A 99 11.71 9.90 10.56
N ARG A 100 11.96 8.59 10.65
CA ARG A 100 13.01 8.00 11.50
C ARG A 100 13.71 6.87 10.76
N PHE A 101 15.01 6.76 10.95
CA PHE A 101 15.84 5.68 10.41
C PHE A 101 16.45 4.85 11.53
N LYS A 102 16.45 3.53 11.36
CA LYS A 102 17.16 2.59 12.22
C LYS A 102 17.92 1.60 11.37
N VAL A 103 19.20 1.43 11.65
CA VAL A 103 20.05 0.41 11.03
C VAL A 103 20.48 -0.59 12.09
N THR A 104 20.17 -1.86 11.85
CA THR A 104 20.62 -2.97 12.68
C THR A 104 21.54 -3.87 11.87
N ARG A 105 22.78 -4.05 12.30
CA ARG A 105 23.70 -5.04 11.73
C ARG A 105 23.50 -6.39 12.42
N LEU A 106 23.19 -7.43 11.65
CA LEU A 106 23.12 -8.81 12.14
C LEU A 106 24.55 -9.37 12.19
N VAL A 107 25.13 -9.49 13.39
CA VAL A 107 26.58 -9.76 13.55
C VAL A 107 26.99 -11.09 12.94
N ARG A 108 26.13 -12.12 13.04
CA ARG A 108 26.45 -13.49 12.62
C ARG A 108 26.42 -13.71 11.11
N SER A 109 25.51 -13.06 10.40
CA SER A 109 25.38 -13.13 8.93
C SER A 109 26.01 -11.95 8.20
N ASN A 110 26.34 -10.89 8.93
CA ASN A 110 26.81 -9.61 8.41
C ASN A 110 25.78 -8.88 7.51
N GLU A 111 24.50 -9.27 7.57
CA GLU A 111 23.40 -8.57 6.91
C GLU A 111 23.07 -7.26 7.65
N TYR A 112 22.49 -6.30 6.92
CA TYR A 112 22.01 -5.03 7.47
C TYR A 112 20.52 -4.90 7.27
N VAL A 113 19.82 -4.52 8.34
CA VAL A 113 18.39 -4.26 8.35
C VAL A 113 18.18 -2.76 8.52
N LEU A 114 17.62 -2.11 7.50
CA LEU A 114 17.24 -0.70 7.51
C LEU A 114 15.73 -0.60 7.78
N GLY A 115 15.37 -0.25 9.01
CA GLY A 115 14.03 0.21 9.35
C GLY A 115 13.84 1.68 9.02
N VAL A 116 12.74 1.99 8.35
CA VAL A 116 12.33 3.37 8.09
C VAL A 116 10.88 3.53 8.52
N SER A 117 10.64 4.52 9.38
CA SER A 117 9.30 4.94 9.77
C SER A 117 8.98 6.28 9.12
N PHE A 118 7.86 6.35 8.41
CA PHE A 118 7.44 7.52 7.65
C PHE A 118 6.02 7.91 8.02
N TYR A 119 5.82 9.12 8.52
CA TYR A 119 4.50 9.57 8.93
C TYR A 119 3.59 9.77 7.72
N HIS A 120 2.45 9.06 7.66
CA HIS A 120 1.63 8.96 6.46
C HIS A 120 0.97 10.30 6.04
N MET A 121 1.00 11.34 6.89
CA MET A 121 0.59 12.69 6.48
C MET A 121 1.57 13.38 5.51
N LEU A 122 2.83 12.95 5.47
CA LEU A 122 3.82 13.44 4.51
C LEU A 122 3.43 13.05 3.09
N GLY A 123 2.94 11.82 2.92
CA GLY A 123 2.40 11.34 1.66
C GLY A 123 2.03 9.86 1.70
N ASP A 124 1.53 9.38 0.58
CA ASP A 124 1.20 7.97 0.35
C ASP A 124 2.44 7.12 0.00
N ALA A 125 2.21 5.86 -0.36
CA ALA A 125 3.24 4.91 -0.77
C ALA A 125 4.13 5.40 -1.93
N ASP A 126 3.56 6.16 -2.89
CA ASP A 126 4.32 6.69 -4.04
C ASP A 126 5.26 7.82 -3.61
N SER A 127 4.80 8.72 -2.75
CA SER A 127 5.66 9.75 -2.14
C SER A 127 6.78 9.13 -1.32
N TYR A 128 6.47 8.10 -0.53
CA TYR A 128 7.42 7.44 0.35
C TYR A 128 8.49 6.67 -0.45
N ILE A 129 8.10 5.85 -1.43
CA ILE A 129 9.07 5.15 -2.27
C ILE A 129 9.90 6.11 -3.13
N HIS A 130 9.34 7.25 -3.56
CA HIS A 130 10.10 8.26 -4.30
C HIS A 130 11.20 8.88 -3.41
N PHE A 131 10.87 9.25 -2.17
CA PHE A 131 11.86 9.71 -1.18
C PHE A 131 12.98 8.68 -0.97
N LEU A 132 12.63 7.41 -0.74
CA LEU A 132 13.63 6.35 -0.54
C LEU A 132 14.40 5.99 -1.82
N SER A 133 13.79 6.15 -2.99
CA SER A 133 14.48 5.95 -4.26
C SER A 133 15.51 7.04 -4.49
N ASP A 134 15.20 8.30 -4.20
CA ASP A 134 16.18 9.39 -4.26
C ASP A 134 17.33 9.17 -3.27
N LEU A 135 17.02 8.68 -2.06
CA LEU A 135 18.03 8.24 -1.10
C LEU A 135 18.95 7.16 -1.67
N SER A 136 18.38 6.11 -2.26
CA SER A 136 19.15 5.03 -2.88
C SER A 136 20.04 5.53 -4.01
N ARG A 137 19.55 6.47 -4.81
CA ARG A 137 20.33 7.07 -5.90
C ARG A 137 21.48 7.91 -5.36
N PHE A 138 21.24 8.75 -4.36
CA PHE A 138 22.32 9.52 -3.74
C PHE A 138 23.36 8.66 -3.05
N TYR A 139 22.95 7.53 -2.44
CA TYR A 139 23.88 6.52 -1.92
C TYR A 139 24.80 6.02 -3.03
N GLN A 140 24.25 5.70 -4.20
CA GLN A 140 25.01 5.25 -5.37
C GLN A 140 25.77 6.36 -6.12
N GLY A 141 25.72 7.62 -5.65
CA GLY A 141 26.32 8.76 -6.36
C GLY A 141 25.60 9.17 -7.64
N LEU A 142 24.34 8.75 -7.80
CA LEU A 142 23.48 9.04 -8.96
C LEU A 142 22.57 10.25 -8.72
N GLU A 143 22.18 10.92 -9.80
CA GLU A 143 21.20 12.03 -9.76
C GLU A 143 19.77 11.53 -9.59
N PRO A 144 18.89 12.18 -8.82
CA PRO A 144 17.48 11.77 -8.66
C PRO A 144 16.73 11.70 -9.99
N LEU A 145 15.77 10.79 -10.12
CA LEU A 145 14.98 10.64 -11.36
C LEU A 145 14.01 11.80 -11.54
N SER A 146 13.49 11.96 -12.76
CA SER A 146 12.36 12.84 -13.03
C SER A 146 11.04 12.06 -12.94
N PRO A 147 9.94 12.71 -12.54
CA PRO A 147 9.86 14.11 -12.08
C PRO A 147 10.47 14.31 -10.69
N LYS A 148 11.05 15.48 -10.43
CA LYS A 148 11.50 15.86 -9.08
C LYS A 148 10.28 16.04 -8.15
N PRO A 149 10.46 15.91 -6.82
CA PRO A 149 9.36 16.13 -5.88
C PRO A 149 8.79 17.55 -5.98
N SER A 150 7.46 17.65 -6.00
CA SER A 150 6.69 18.88 -5.97
C SER A 150 5.91 18.95 -4.66
N PHE A 151 6.17 19.99 -3.87
CA PHE A 151 5.49 20.22 -2.59
C PHE A 151 4.28 21.17 -2.71
N LYS A 152 3.95 21.60 -3.93
CA LYS A 152 2.82 22.51 -4.18
C LYS A 152 1.51 21.77 -4.01
N ARG A 153 0.77 22.01 -2.93
CA ARG A 153 -0.55 21.38 -2.72
C ARG A 153 -1.66 22.17 -3.39
N HIS A 154 -2.56 21.46 -4.08
CA HIS A 154 -3.79 22.06 -4.58
C HIS A 154 -4.71 22.38 -3.40
N LEU A 155 -5.22 23.61 -3.34
CA LEU A 155 -6.20 24.01 -2.33
C LEU A 155 -7.60 23.80 -2.90
N TRP A 156 -8.24 22.71 -2.50
CA TRP A 156 -9.57 22.31 -2.97
C TRP A 156 -10.69 23.28 -2.55
N ILE A 157 -10.44 24.09 -1.53
CA ILE A 157 -11.38 25.08 -0.99
C ILE A 157 -10.77 26.49 -1.11
N LYS A 158 -11.47 27.40 -1.80
CA LYS A 158 -11.32 28.84 -1.56
C LYS A 158 -12.06 29.15 -0.26
N LYS A 159 -11.41 29.89 0.66
CA LYS A 159 -11.86 30.15 2.05
C LYS A 159 -13.34 30.52 2.24
N ASP A 160 -14.04 30.99 1.19
CA ASP A 160 -15.38 31.56 1.29
C ASP A 160 -16.47 30.89 0.42
N ALA A 161 -16.23 29.70 -0.16
CA ALA A 161 -17.22 29.04 -1.03
C ALA A 161 -17.70 27.69 -0.48
N PRO A 162 -18.95 27.57 0.03
CA PRO A 162 -19.54 26.27 0.31
C PRO A 162 -19.78 25.54 -1.02
N ARG A 163 -18.96 24.54 -1.35
CA ARG A 163 -19.31 23.60 -2.42
C ARG A 163 -20.22 22.54 -1.84
N ALA A 164 -21.35 22.32 -2.51
CA ALA A 164 -22.29 21.28 -2.15
C ALA A 164 -21.60 19.90 -2.27
N ILE A 165 -21.80 19.05 -1.27
CA ILE A 165 -21.50 17.62 -1.36
C ILE A 165 -22.27 17.08 -2.58
N ASP A 166 -21.55 16.48 -3.51
CA ASP A 166 -22.18 15.85 -4.67
C ASP A 166 -22.89 14.57 -4.22
N SER A 167 -24.22 14.65 -4.08
CA SER A 167 -25.04 13.53 -3.61
C SER A 167 -24.94 12.30 -4.52
N SER A 168 -24.59 12.48 -5.80
CA SER A 168 -24.43 11.36 -6.74
C SER A 168 -23.20 10.50 -6.44
N LEU A 169 -22.22 11.04 -5.71
CA LEU A 169 -21.00 10.33 -5.32
C LEU A 169 -21.13 9.58 -3.99
N MET A 170 -22.17 9.86 -3.21
CA MET A 170 -22.35 9.26 -1.88
C MET A 170 -22.29 7.73 -1.89
N PRO A 171 -22.95 7.00 -2.82
CA PRO A 171 -22.86 5.53 -2.86
C PRO A 171 -21.43 4.98 -2.96
N LEU A 172 -20.50 5.74 -3.55
CA LEU A 172 -19.09 5.37 -3.69
C LEU A 172 -18.24 5.72 -2.45
N LEU A 173 -18.79 6.53 -1.54
CA LEU A 173 -18.13 7.07 -0.36
C LEU A 173 -18.73 6.49 0.93
N GLN A 174 -19.31 5.29 0.87
CA GLN A 174 -19.87 4.59 2.04
C GLN A 174 -18.94 4.63 3.26
N PRO A 175 -17.62 4.43 3.14
CA PRO A 175 -16.75 4.46 4.31
C PRO A 175 -16.71 5.80 5.06
N LEU A 176 -16.93 6.92 4.35
CA LEU A 176 -17.04 8.25 4.94
C LEU A 176 -18.43 8.50 5.52
N GLN A 177 -19.48 7.98 4.87
CA GLN A 177 -20.84 8.04 5.41
C GLN A 177 -20.96 7.27 6.73
N ASP A 178 -20.27 6.13 6.80
CA ASP A 178 -20.20 5.27 7.98
C ASP A 178 -19.08 5.67 8.95
N ALA A 179 -18.64 6.93 8.93
CA ALA A 179 -17.67 7.43 9.90
C ALA A 179 -18.15 7.21 11.35
N ARG A 180 -17.20 6.86 12.22
CA ARG A 180 -17.43 6.53 13.64
C ARG A 180 -16.30 7.10 14.50
N PRO A 181 -16.49 7.21 15.82
CA PRO A 181 -15.39 7.40 16.77
C PRO A 181 -14.23 6.41 16.52
N ARG A 182 -13.00 6.88 16.74
CA ARG A 182 -11.77 6.14 16.40
C ARG A 182 -11.64 4.83 17.17
N ASP A 183 -11.94 4.86 18.46
CA ASP A 183 -11.91 3.71 19.37
C ASP A 183 -12.84 2.59 18.88
N ILE A 184 -14.02 2.93 18.37
CA ILE A 184 -14.96 1.95 17.79
C ILE A 184 -14.36 1.29 16.54
N ILE A 185 -13.71 2.06 15.67
CA ILE A 185 -13.07 1.51 14.46
C ILE A 185 -11.90 0.61 14.84
N ILE A 186 -11.07 1.02 15.79
CA ILE A 186 -9.94 0.21 16.29
C ILE A 186 -10.46 -1.10 16.91
N ALA A 187 -11.49 -1.04 17.76
CA ALA A 187 -12.08 -2.22 18.37
C ALA A 187 -12.57 -3.23 17.32
N LYS A 188 -13.26 -2.75 16.29
CA LYS A 188 -13.70 -3.61 15.16
C LYS A 188 -12.52 -4.21 14.41
N VAL A 189 -11.45 -3.46 14.17
CA VAL A 189 -10.24 -3.98 13.49
C VAL A 189 -9.53 -5.03 14.34
N VAL A 190 -9.48 -4.84 15.67
CA VAL A 190 -8.93 -5.82 16.61
C VAL A 190 -9.78 -7.10 16.61
N GLU A 191 -11.10 -6.97 16.65
CA GLU A 191 -12.03 -8.10 16.53
C GLU A 191 -11.86 -8.84 15.20
N GLU A 192 -11.74 -8.11 14.09
CA GLU A 192 -11.47 -8.70 12.78
C GLU A 192 -10.14 -9.48 12.81
N HIS A 193 -9.08 -8.97 13.44
CA HIS A 193 -7.81 -9.70 13.57
C HIS A 193 -7.97 -11.00 14.37
N THR A 194 -8.73 -11.00 15.46
CA THR A 194 -8.92 -12.20 16.30
C THR A 194 -9.83 -13.25 15.66
N THR A 195 -10.71 -12.86 14.73
CA THR A 195 -11.70 -13.72 14.07
C THR A 195 -11.31 -14.16 12.66
N THR A 196 -10.13 -13.77 12.19
CA THR A 196 -9.61 -14.10 10.86
C THR A 196 -8.23 -14.75 10.93
N ASP A 197 -7.79 -15.38 9.85
CA ASP A 197 -6.43 -15.91 9.68
C ASP A 197 -5.71 -15.19 8.53
N PRO A 198 -4.39 -14.97 8.63
CA PRO A 198 -3.61 -14.37 7.55
C PRO A 198 -3.37 -15.38 6.42
N VAL A 199 -3.49 -14.89 5.18
CA VAL A 199 -3.20 -15.59 3.93
C VAL A 199 -2.09 -14.83 3.21
N GLN A 200 -1.10 -15.59 2.76
CA GLN A 200 0.02 -15.12 1.95
C GLN A 200 0.22 -16.13 0.84
N ILE A 201 0.16 -15.66 -0.40
CA ILE A 201 0.37 -16.47 -1.60
C ILE A 201 1.22 -15.67 -2.59
N SER A 202 1.97 -16.38 -3.43
CA SER A 202 2.86 -15.78 -4.41
C SER A 202 2.56 -16.32 -5.80
N PHE A 203 2.55 -15.46 -6.80
CA PHE A 203 2.38 -15.81 -8.20
C PHE A 203 3.66 -15.50 -8.95
N SER A 204 4.14 -16.44 -9.77
CA SER A 204 5.21 -16.16 -10.73
C SER A 204 4.71 -15.26 -11.86
N SER A 205 5.65 -14.64 -12.58
CA SER A 205 5.35 -13.87 -13.79
C SER A 205 4.62 -14.69 -14.85
N GLU A 206 4.97 -15.98 -15.00
CA GLU A 206 4.28 -16.92 -15.90
C GLU A 206 2.82 -17.14 -15.48
N GLN A 207 2.58 -17.37 -14.19
CA GLN A 207 1.24 -17.57 -13.64
C GLN A 207 0.36 -16.32 -13.80
N LEU A 208 0.92 -15.12 -13.55
CA LEU A 208 0.19 -13.86 -13.75
C LEU A 208 -0.12 -13.61 -15.22
N THR A 209 0.82 -13.90 -16.13
CA THR A 209 0.60 -13.82 -17.58
C THR A 209 -0.53 -14.76 -18.01
N LYS A 210 -0.55 -15.98 -17.47
CA LYS A 210 -1.64 -16.94 -17.73
C LYS A 210 -2.99 -16.42 -17.25
N LEU A 211 -3.08 -15.94 -16.01
CA LEU A 211 -4.31 -15.33 -15.47
C LEU A 211 -4.78 -14.14 -16.32
N HIS A 212 -3.86 -13.28 -16.76
CA HIS A 212 -4.17 -12.14 -17.61
C HIS A 212 -4.73 -12.56 -18.97
N SER A 213 -4.19 -13.62 -19.57
CA SER A 213 -4.75 -14.19 -20.81
C SER A 213 -6.18 -14.70 -20.61
N LEU A 214 -6.45 -15.39 -19.50
CA LEU A 214 -7.77 -15.97 -19.18
C LEU A 214 -8.81 -14.90 -18.84
N ALA A 215 -8.38 -13.78 -18.27
CA ALA A 215 -9.26 -12.64 -18.01
C ALA A 215 -9.67 -11.90 -19.30
N GLY A 216 -9.08 -12.23 -20.46
CA GLY A 216 -9.37 -11.61 -21.74
C GLY A 216 -8.52 -10.37 -22.01
N GLN A 217 -7.19 -10.52 -22.02
CA GLN A 217 -6.21 -9.44 -22.24
C GLN A 217 -6.54 -8.51 -23.43
N GLU A 218 -7.08 -9.05 -24.53
CA GLU A 218 -7.41 -8.28 -25.74
C GLU A 218 -8.72 -7.48 -25.61
N ILE A 219 -9.48 -7.71 -24.54
CA ILE A 219 -10.78 -7.11 -24.32
C ILE A 219 -10.63 -5.99 -23.28
N GLU A 220 -11.02 -4.77 -23.65
CA GLU A 220 -11.19 -3.62 -22.74
C GLU A 220 -9.93 -3.15 -21.97
N ASN A 221 -8.72 -3.47 -22.44
CA ASN A 221 -7.46 -3.09 -21.78
C ASN A 221 -7.36 -3.59 -20.33
N ILE A 222 -7.85 -4.80 -20.06
CA ILE A 222 -7.62 -5.51 -18.80
C ILE A 222 -6.11 -5.64 -18.57
N THR A 223 -5.67 -5.44 -17.33
CA THR A 223 -4.27 -5.54 -16.90
C THR A 223 -4.05 -6.75 -15.99
N LEU A 224 -2.78 -7.10 -15.80
CA LEU A 224 -2.34 -8.10 -14.81
C LEU A 224 -2.95 -7.88 -13.43
N GLN A 225 -3.02 -6.62 -12.96
CA GLN A 225 -3.62 -6.31 -11.66
C GLN A 225 -5.12 -6.62 -11.63
N ASP A 226 -5.88 -6.31 -12.69
CA ASP A 226 -7.32 -6.60 -12.70
C ASP A 226 -7.55 -8.11 -12.74
N ALA A 227 -6.78 -8.85 -13.53
CA ALA A 227 -6.86 -10.30 -13.62
C ALA A 227 -6.52 -10.98 -12.29
N LEU A 228 -5.44 -10.54 -11.62
CA LEU A 228 -5.08 -11.02 -10.28
C LEU A 228 -6.18 -10.72 -9.26
N THR A 229 -6.69 -9.50 -9.26
CA THR A 229 -7.78 -9.06 -8.36
C THR A 229 -9.03 -9.92 -8.56
N ALA A 230 -9.42 -10.12 -9.82
CA ALA A 230 -10.56 -10.95 -10.20
C ALA A 230 -10.37 -12.42 -9.80
N TYR A 231 -9.17 -12.97 -9.96
CA TYR A 231 -8.86 -14.34 -9.55
C TYR A 231 -9.10 -14.53 -8.05
N ILE A 232 -8.56 -13.65 -7.20
CA ILE A 232 -8.74 -13.73 -5.75
C ILE A 232 -10.24 -13.69 -5.38
N ILE A 233 -11.01 -12.81 -6.01
CA ILE A 233 -12.46 -12.67 -5.77
C ILE A 233 -13.21 -13.93 -6.17
N VAL A 234 -12.98 -14.43 -7.39
CA VAL A 234 -13.66 -15.63 -7.91
C VAL A 234 -13.32 -16.84 -7.05
N THR A 235 -12.06 -17.01 -6.65
CA THR A 235 -11.63 -18.12 -5.79
C THR A 235 -12.28 -18.02 -4.40
N LEU A 236 -12.37 -16.82 -3.81
CA LEU A 236 -13.07 -16.63 -2.54
C LEU A 236 -14.55 -16.96 -2.67
N ASN A 237 -15.25 -16.43 -3.68
CA ASN A 237 -16.68 -16.70 -3.88
C ASN A 237 -16.96 -18.18 -4.15
N LYS A 238 -16.10 -18.85 -4.93
CA LYS A 238 -16.31 -20.24 -5.33
C LYS A 238 -16.05 -21.25 -4.21
N TYR A 239 -15.07 -20.99 -3.34
CA TYR A 239 -14.58 -22.00 -2.39
C TYR A 239 -14.70 -21.63 -0.91
N VAL A 240 -14.86 -20.34 -0.60
CA VAL A 240 -14.83 -19.84 0.78
C VAL A 240 -16.17 -19.24 1.17
N LEU A 241 -16.65 -18.26 0.41
CA LEU A 241 -17.82 -17.44 0.69
C LEU A 241 -19.04 -17.95 -0.07
N VAL A 242 -19.33 -19.25 0.04
CA VAL A 242 -20.27 -19.97 -0.84
C VAL A 242 -21.75 -19.63 -0.63
N SER A 243 -22.09 -18.97 0.47
CA SER A 243 -23.46 -18.50 0.72
C SER A 243 -23.71 -17.22 -0.08
N ASP A 244 -24.87 -17.12 -0.75
CA ASP A 244 -25.18 -15.95 -1.59
C ASP A 244 -25.10 -14.61 -0.85
N ASN A 245 -25.42 -14.60 0.45
CA ASN A 245 -25.34 -13.41 1.30
C ASN A 245 -23.89 -13.05 1.71
N GLU A 246 -22.92 -13.92 1.46
CA GLU A 246 -21.51 -13.75 1.85
C GLU A 246 -20.61 -13.45 0.66
N HIS A 247 -21.05 -13.73 -0.57
CA HIS A 247 -20.28 -13.46 -1.79
C HIS A 247 -19.77 -12.02 -1.84
N ILE A 248 -18.54 -11.84 -2.28
CA ILE A 248 -17.99 -10.55 -2.67
C ILE A 248 -18.63 -10.13 -3.99
N ARG A 249 -19.34 -9.00 -3.97
CA ARG A 249 -20.07 -8.46 -5.12
C ARG A 249 -19.41 -7.22 -5.71
N ARG A 250 -18.58 -6.54 -4.94
CA ARG A 250 -17.92 -5.28 -5.33
C ARG A 250 -16.48 -5.23 -4.83
N THR A 251 -15.67 -4.39 -5.45
CA THR A 251 -14.28 -4.14 -5.04
C THR A 251 -14.03 -2.66 -4.81
N ASN A 252 -13.37 -2.35 -3.69
CA ASN A 252 -12.76 -1.05 -3.45
C ASN A 252 -11.30 -1.08 -3.91
N THR A 253 -10.95 -0.31 -4.94
CA THR A 253 -9.58 -0.21 -5.44
C THR A 253 -8.95 1.09 -4.99
N ILE A 254 -7.73 1.03 -4.42
CA ILE A 254 -6.92 2.22 -4.15
C ILE A 254 -6.20 2.62 -5.43
N ILE A 255 -6.42 3.85 -5.89
CA ILE A 255 -5.90 4.35 -7.17
C ILE A 255 -5.03 5.57 -6.89
N ASN A 256 -3.77 5.52 -7.35
CA ASN A 256 -2.93 6.72 -7.45
C ASN A 256 -3.44 7.57 -8.63
N TYR A 257 -3.82 8.82 -8.34
CA TYR A 257 -4.39 9.72 -9.33
C TYR A 257 -3.39 10.75 -9.89
N ARG A 258 -2.12 10.68 -9.50
CA ARG A 258 -1.06 11.53 -10.07
C ARG A 258 -0.94 11.36 -11.58
N GLY A 259 -0.79 12.46 -12.29
CA GLY A 259 -0.61 12.50 -13.73
C GLY A 259 -1.86 12.17 -14.54
N ILE A 260 -3.04 12.04 -13.91
CA ILE A 260 -4.33 12.08 -14.60
C ILE A 260 -4.61 13.51 -15.06
N SER A 261 -4.39 14.48 -14.17
CA SER A 261 -4.41 15.91 -14.48
C SER A 261 -3.26 16.61 -13.76
N ASP A 262 -2.39 17.27 -14.53
CA ASP A 262 -1.27 18.04 -13.98
C ASP A 262 -1.74 19.27 -13.16
N THR A 263 -2.99 19.70 -13.36
CA THR A 263 -3.57 20.80 -12.57
C THR A 263 -4.06 20.35 -11.19
N LEU A 264 -4.47 19.07 -11.08
CA LEU A 264 -4.97 18.45 -9.87
C LEU A 264 -3.85 17.82 -9.04
N ALA A 265 -3.05 16.95 -9.66
CA ALA A 265 -1.90 16.28 -9.05
C ALA A 265 -0.85 15.92 -10.12
N PRO A 266 0.21 16.72 -10.28
CA PRO A 266 1.29 16.39 -11.20
C PRO A 266 2.02 15.12 -10.76
N ARG A 267 2.73 14.46 -11.68
CA ARG A 267 3.43 13.18 -11.40
C ARG A 267 4.44 13.23 -10.24
N GLY A 268 5.05 14.38 -9.97
CA GLY A 268 6.01 14.56 -8.88
C GLY A 268 5.40 14.99 -7.54
N GLN A 269 4.07 15.08 -7.45
CA GLN A 269 3.37 15.63 -6.28
C GLN A 269 3.66 14.84 -4.99
N VAL A 270 4.08 15.52 -3.93
CA VAL A 270 4.35 14.94 -2.61
C VAL A 270 3.19 15.23 -1.65
N ASP A 271 2.29 14.26 -1.55
CA ASP A 271 1.12 14.25 -0.67
C ASP A 271 0.43 12.86 -0.70
N ASN A 272 -0.80 12.79 -0.21
CA ASN A 272 -1.66 11.61 -0.37
C ASN A 272 -2.54 11.80 -1.62
N SER A 273 -2.00 11.45 -2.79
CA SER A 273 -2.72 11.48 -4.07
C SER A 273 -3.31 10.11 -4.41
N ILE A 274 -4.08 9.57 -3.45
CA ILE A 274 -4.82 8.32 -3.60
C ILE A 274 -6.33 8.55 -3.50
N MET A 275 -7.09 7.77 -4.27
CA MET A 275 -8.54 7.70 -4.16
C MET A 275 -9.00 6.25 -3.99
N PHE A 276 -10.21 6.08 -3.47
CA PHE A 276 -10.86 4.79 -3.28
C PHE A 276 -12.04 4.72 -4.23
N MET A 277 -12.04 3.74 -5.11
CA MET A 277 -13.10 3.55 -6.10
C MET A 277 -13.80 2.23 -5.84
N LEU A 278 -15.06 2.30 -5.45
CA LEU A 278 -15.96 1.16 -5.37
C LEU A 278 -16.44 0.81 -6.78
N SER A 279 -16.34 -0.47 -7.16
CA SER A 279 -16.91 -0.96 -8.41
C SER A 279 -18.44 -1.06 -8.35
N ASP A 280 -19.06 -1.14 -9.52
CA ASP A 280 -20.44 -1.64 -9.60
C ASP A 280 -20.49 -3.13 -9.16
N ASP A 281 -21.70 -3.65 -8.95
CA ASP A 281 -21.92 -5.09 -8.71
C ASP A 281 -21.41 -5.89 -9.90
N PHE A 282 -20.70 -7.00 -9.65
CA PHE A 282 -20.24 -7.86 -10.76
C PHE A 282 -21.43 -8.57 -11.41
N ASP A 283 -21.49 -8.52 -12.74
CA ASP A 283 -22.51 -9.21 -13.53
C ASP A 283 -22.53 -10.72 -13.29
N ASN A 284 -21.34 -11.30 -13.07
CA ASN A 284 -21.19 -12.70 -12.70
C ASN A 284 -20.01 -12.90 -11.75
N LEU A 285 -20.34 -13.31 -10.52
CA LEU A 285 -19.43 -13.43 -9.37
C LEU A 285 -18.39 -14.55 -9.51
N LEU A 286 -18.62 -15.50 -10.43
CA LEU A 286 -17.82 -16.71 -10.59
C LEU A 286 -17.01 -16.72 -11.90
N TYR A 287 -17.12 -15.68 -12.72
CA TYR A 287 -16.45 -15.58 -14.01
C TYR A 287 -15.34 -14.54 -13.97
N LEU A 288 -14.10 -15.00 -14.15
CA LEU A 288 -12.89 -14.20 -14.07
C LEU A 288 -12.96 -12.93 -14.93
N GLN A 289 -13.38 -13.09 -16.19
CA GLN A 289 -13.50 -12.00 -17.15
C GLN A 289 -14.54 -10.95 -16.72
N CYS A 290 -15.72 -11.36 -16.26
CA CYS A 290 -16.77 -10.43 -15.82
C CYS A 290 -16.31 -9.57 -14.63
N VAL A 291 -15.68 -10.20 -13.64
CA VAL A 291 -15.13 -9.49 -12.47
C VAL A 291 -14.01 -8.54 -12.91
N ALA A 292 -13.06 -8.99 -13.74
CA ALA A 292 -11.96 -8.18 -14.22
C ALA A 292 -12.42 -6.95 -15.03
N LYS A 293 -13.41 -7.12 -15.92
CA LYS A 293 -14.02 -6.02 -16.69
C LYS A 293 -14.66 -4.98 -15.79
N THR A 294 -15.44 -5.41 -14.81
CA THR A 294 -16.12 -4.51 -13.87
C THR A 294 -15.12 -3.69 -13.06
N ILE A 295 -14.03 -4.33 -12.59
CA ILE A 295 -12.91 -3.64 -11.92
C ILE A 295 -12.29 -2.60 -12.86
N ARG A 296 -11.94 -3.00 -14.09
CA ARG A 296 -11.34 -2.11 -15.11
C ARG A 296 -12.23 -0.91 -15.43
N ALA A 297 -13.53 -1.12 -15.59
CA ALA A 297 -14.49 -0.05 -15.82
C ALA A 297 -14.50 0.97 -14.67
N SER A 298 -14.48 0.52 -13.41
CA SER A 298 -14.40 1.41 -12.25
C SER A 298 -13.11 2.25 -12.22
N ILE A 299 -11.97 1.65 -12.55
CA ILE A 299 -10.67 2.35 -12.62
C ILE A 299 -10.67 3.38 -13.75
N ASN A 300 -11.24 3.04 -14.91
CA ASN A 300 -11.33 3.97 -16.04
C ASN A 300 -12.22 5.17 -15.70
N LYS A 301 -13.33 4.96 -14.99
CA LYS A 301 -14.18 6.04 -14.47
C LYS A 301 -13.42 6.94 -13.50
N ALA A 302 -12.66 6.36 -12.57
CA ALA A 302 -11.81 7.12 -11.65
C ALA A 302 -10.70 7.92 -12.35
N ARG A 303 -10.32 7.55 -13.57
CA ARG A 303 -9.33 8.27 -14.41
C ARG A 303 -9.91 9.39 -15.27
N ASN A 304 -11.21 9.61 -15.23
CA ASN A 304 -11.81 10.77 -15.85
C ASN A 304 -11.55 12.02 -14.98
N GLU A 305 -10.97 13.07 -15.58
CA GLU A 305 -10.56 14.28 -14.87
C GLU A 305 -11.73 15.00 -14.18
N GLU A 306 -12.87 15.16 -14.87
CA GLU A 306 -14.06 15.82 -14.30
C GLU A 306 -14.63 15.03 -13.12
N PHE A 307 -14.71 13.70 -13.26
CA PHE A 307 -15.11 12.82 -12.16
C PHE A 307 -14.16 12.93 -10.97
N LEU A 308 -12.85 12.90 -11.23
CA LEU A 308 -11.82 13.02 -10.19
C LEU A 308 -11.93 14.35 -9.44
N GLU A 309 -12.08 15.47 -10.14
CA GLU A 309 -12.24 16.78 -9.51
C GLU A 309 -13.47 16.83 -8.59
N ARG A 310 -14.64 16.38 -9.08
CA ARG A 310 -15.87 16.31 -8.28
C ARG A 310 -15.70 15.41 -7.05
N TRP A 311 -15.02 14.28 -7.22
CA TRP A 311 -14.72 13.35 -6.12
C TRP A 311 -13.80 13.98 -5.07
N LEU A 312 -12.72 14.64 -5.48
CA LEU A 312 -11.75 15.30 -4.58
C LEU A 312 -12.39 16.42 -3.75
N ILE A 313 -13.25 17.23 -4.37
CA ILE A 313 -14.02 18.28 -3.67
C ILE A 313 -14.96 17.65 -2.63
N THR A 314 -15.64 16.57 -3.01
CA THR A 314 -16.62 15.91 -2.16
C THR A 314 -15.94 15.24 -0.96
N ILE A 315 -14.84 14.51 -1.17
CA ILE A 315 -14.12 13.86 -0.08
C ILE A 315 -13.48 14.87 0.88
N ASP A 316 -12.89 15.98 0.40
CA ASP A 316 -12.32 17.01 1.27
C ASP A 316 -13.42 17.61 2.17
N SER A 317 -14.58 17.93 1.59
CA SER A 317 -15.74 18.44 2.33
C SER A 317 -16.24 17.45 3.38
N MET A 318 -16.36 16.17 3.03
CA MET A 318 -16.79 15.11 3.96
C MET A 318 -15.76 14.86 5.06
N MET A 319 -14.47 14.81 4.73
CA MET A 319 -13.39 14.56 5.69
C MET A 319 -13.31 15.68 6.73
N ARG A 320 -13.47 16.95 6.32
CA ARG A 320 -13.58 18.08 7.25
C ARG A 320 -14.78 17.94 8.17
N LYS A 321 -15.96 17.62 7.62
CA LYS A 321 -17.17 17.39 8.41
C LYS A 321 -16.97 16.28 9.45
N ILE A 322 -16.47 15.12 9.01
CA ILE A 322 -16.17 13.96 9.88
C ILE A 322 -15.21 14.35 11.00
N HIS A 323 -14.17 15.12 10.67
CA HIS A 323 -13.20 15.57 11.66
C HIS A 323 -13.82 16.52 12.70
N LYS A 324 -14.62 17.51 12.27
CA LYS A 324 -15.36 18.42 13.17
C LYS A 324 -16.31 17.67 14.10
N GLU A 325 -16.86 16.55 13.66
CA GLU A 325 -17.71 15.66 14.46
C GLU A 325 -16.92 14.74 15.41
N GLY A 326 -15.59 14.85 15.48
CA GLY A 326 -14.75 13.98 16.31
C GLY A 326 -14.71 12.52 15.84
N LYS A 327 -15.06 12.28 14.56
CA LYS A 327 -15.10 10.95 13.97
C LYS A 327 -13.86 10.70 13.10
N ALA A 328 -13.66 9.44 12.77
CA ALA A 328 -12.69 9.01 11.78
C ALA A 328 -13.39 8.25 10.65
N TRP A 329 -12.74 8.24 9.50
CA TRP A 329 -13.14 7.43 8.37
C TRP A 329 -13.12 5.94 8.78
N ASN A 330 -14.24 5.25 8.60
CA ASN A 330 -14.38 3.83 8.91
C ASN A 330 -13.71 2.95 7.84
N PHE A 331 -12.50 2.51 8.15
CA PHE A 331 -11.73 1.58 7.34
C PHE A 331 -11.92 0.11 7.75
N ALA A 332 -12.95 -0.27 8.51
CA ALA A 332 -13.20 -1.69 8.77
C ALA A 332 -13.74 -2.42 7.53
N SER A 333 -13.84 -3.75 7.58
CA SER A 333 -14.43 -4.52 6.47
C SER A 333 -15.94 -4.25 6.33
N TYR A 334 -16.42 -4.30 5.08
CA TYR A 334 -17.83 -4.16 4.71
C TYR A 334 -18.35 -5.50 4.16
N PRO A 335 -19.63 -5.85 4.40
CA PRO A 335 -20.23 -7.04 3.80
C PRO A 335 -20.13 -6.99 2.27
N ASN A 336 -19.91 -8.15 1.65
CA ASN A 336 -19.89 -8.33 0.19
C ASN A 336 -18.84 -7.47 -0.55
N GLU A 337 -17.84 -6.96 0.14
CA GLU A 337 -16.80 -6.10 -0.42
C GLU A 337 -15.39 -6.59 -0.08
N ILE A 338 -14.47 -6.34 -1.00
CA ILE A 338 -13.04 -6.57 -0.82
C ILE A 338 -12.26 -5.32 -1.20
N TRP A 339 -11.13 -5.07 -0.53
CA TRP A 339 -10.28 -3.91 -0.79
C TRP A 339 -8.96 -4.34 -1.38
N PHE A 340 -8.48 -3.60 -2.40
CA PHE A 340 -7.18 -3.83 -3.01
C PHE A 340 -6.29 -2.60 -2.88
N ASN A 341 -5.26 -2.73 -2.06
CA ASN A 341 -4.15 -1.81 -1.91
C ASN A 341 -2.92 -2.37 -2.64
N SER A 342 -2.90 -2.20 -3.96
CA SER A 342 -1.82 -2.71 -4.78
C SER A 342 -0.63 -1.77 -4.82
N ASN A 343 0.53 -2.31 -4.46
CA ASN A 343 1.84 -1.71 -4.61
C ASN A 343 2.66 -2.41 -5.71
N LEU A 344 2.01 -3.18 -6.60
CA LEU A 344 2.67 -3.95 -7.65
C LEU A 344 3.51 -3.09 -8.60
N LYS A 345 3.13 -1.82 -8.79
CA LYS A 345 3.91 -0.85 -9.58
C LYS A 345 5.06 -0.19 -8.80
N TYR A 346 5.08 -0.32 -7.49
CA TYR A 346 6.08 0.22 -6.60
C TYR A 346 7.07 -0.90 -6.25
N ASP A 347 8.05 -1.14 -7.12
CA ASP A 347 9.11 -2.10 -6.83
C ASP A 347 10.07 -1.56 -5.75
N TRP A 348 9.65 -1.69 -4.49
CA TRP A 348 10.36 -1.23 -3.30
C TRP A 348 11.78 -1.79 -3.23
N ALA A 349 11.94 -3.10 -3.43
CA ALA A 349 13.25 -3.75 -3.34
C ALA A 349 14.21 -3.28 -4.44
N SER A 350 13.75 -3.04 -5.68
CA SER A 350 14.63 -2.48 -6.72
C SER A 350 14.84 -0.97 -6.60
N LYS A 351 13.85 -0.21 -6.12
CA LYS A 351 13.97 1.26 -6.02
C LYS A 351 14.82 1.70 -4.84
N VAL A 352 14.91 0.89 -3.80
CA VAL A 352 15.65 1.16 -2.57
C VAL A 352 16.80 0.16 -2.40
N ASP A 353 17.41 -0.29 -3.50
CA ASP A 353 18.44 -1.34 -3.45
C ASP A 353 19.81 -0.89 -2.92
N LEU A 354 20.05 0.42 -2.80
CA LEU A 354 21.33 1.03 -2.42
C LEU A 354 22.51 0.52 -3.27
N GLY A 355 22.27 0.13 -4.53
CA GLY A 355 23.26 -0.44 -5.46
C GLY A 355 23.42 -1.96 -5.38
N MET A 356 22.72 -2.63 -4.46
CA MET A 356 22.70 -4.09 -4.31
C MET A 356 21.54 -4.70 -5.10
N LYS A 357 21.60 -4.47 -6.41
CA LYS A 357 20.55 -4.88 -7.35
C LYS A 357 20.17 -6.35 -7.16
N ASP A 358 18.88 -6.61 -7.00
CA ASP A 358 18.28 -7.93 -6.83
C ASP A 358 18.78 -8.71 -5.60
N GLN A 359 19.37 -8.01 -4.62
CA GLN A 359 19.78 -8.58 -3.33
C GLN A 359 19.07 -7.91 -2.14
N CYS A 360 18.32 -6.85 -2.38
CA CYS A 360 17.48 -6.20 -1.38
C CYS A 360 16.18 -7.00 -1.16
N ARG A 361 15.77 -7.17 0.10
CA ARG A 361 14.45 -7.67 0.47
C ARG A 361 13.68 -6.58 1.20
N PHE A 362 12.41 -6.42 0.85
CA PHE A 362 11.50 -5.42 1.41
C PHE A 362 10.41 -6.09 2.25
N HIS A 363 10.14 -5.52 3.42
CA HIS A 363 9.10 -5.97 4.34
C HIS A 363 8.31 -4.79 4.89
N THR A 364 7.01 -4.99 5.08
CA THR A 364 6.08 -4.02 5.66
C THR A 364 5.02 -4.74 6.50
N VAL A 365 4.17 -4.00 7.19
CA VAL A 365 3.07 -4.53 8.02
C VAL A 365 1.71 -4.07 7.51
N GLY A 366 0.65 -4.64 8.09
CA GLY A 366 -0.72 -4.14 7.92
C GLY A 366 -1.54 -4.93 6.91
N VAL A 367 -1.80 -6.20 7.22
CA VAL A 367 -2.84 -6.99 6.54
C VAL A 367 -4.15 -6.89 7.34
N SER A 368 -5.30 -7.02 6.69
CA SER A 368 -6.60 -6.94 7.36
C SER A 368 -7.64 -7.82 6.65
N LYS A 369 -8.79 -8.04 7.30
CA LYS A 369 -9.88 -8.85 6.75
C LYS A 369 -10.32 -8.32 5.38
N LEU A 370 -10.20 -9.17 4.36
CA LEU A 370 -10.56 -8.88 2.97
C LEU A 370 -9.96 -7.56 2.46
N LYS A 371 -8.74 -7.25 2.90
CA LYS A 371 -7.92 -6.16 2.37
C LYS A 371 -6.63 -6.70 1.80
N CYS A 372 -6.62 -6.89 0.50
CA CYS A 372 -5.49 -7.40 -0.25
C CYS A 372 -4.41 -6.33 -0.40
N ARG A 373 -3.21 -6.69 0.06
CA ARG A 373 -1.97 -5.99 -0.22
C ARG A 373 -1.23 -6.78 -1.30
N VAL A 374 -0.82 -6.11 -2.37
CA VAL A 374 -0.13 -6.75 -3.50
C VAL A 374 1.23 -6.10 -3.69
N PHE A 375 2.29 -6.88 -3.74
CA PHE A 375 3.67 -6.40 -3.91
C PHE A 375 4.42 -7.23 -4.94
N PRO A 376 5.46 -6.69 -5.59
CA PRO A 376 6.43 -7.52 -6.31
C PRO A 376 7.12 -8.50 -5.37
N LEU A 377 7.57 -9.65 -5.90
CA LEU A 377 8.30 -10.63 -5.10
C LEU A 377 9.65 -10.09 -4.61
N ASN A 378 10.05 -10.50 -3.42
CA ASN A 378 11.41 -10.29 -2.92
C ASN A 378 12.42 -11.18 -3.63
N SER A 379 13.69 -10.77 -3.58
CA SER A 379 14.79 -11.65 -3.98
C SER A 379 14.95 -12.84 -3.04
N ILE A 380 15.33 -13.98 -3.59
CA ILE A 380 15.60 -15.22 -2.86
C ILE A 380 17.07 -15.57 -3.07
N GLN A 381 17.76 -15.85 -1.96
CA GLN A 381 19.10 -16.40 -1.98
C GLN A 381 18.99 -17.93 -1.93
N ASP A 382 19.59 -18.63 -2.89
CA ASP A 382 19.65 -20.09 -2.90
C ASP A 382 20.70 -20.63 -1.90
N VAL A 383 20.82 -21.96 -1.84
CA VAL A 383 21.77 -22.65 -0.94
C VAL A 383 23.23 -22.40 -1.29
N ASP A 384 23.51 -22.02 -2.53
CA ASP A 384 24.84 -21.72 -3.05
C ASP A 384 25.19 -20.23 -2.89
N GLY A 385 24.27 -19.43 -2.35
CA GLY A 385 24.43 -18.01 -2.11
C GLY A 385 24.08 -17.11 -3.30
N ASN A 386 23.57 -17.66 -4.42
CA ASN A 386 23.15 -16.89 -5.57
C ASN A 386 21.80 -16.24 -5.32
N TRP A 387 21.65 -15.01 -5.80
CA TRP A 387 20.41 -14.26 -5.69
C TRP A 387 19.62 -14.36 -6.98
N THR A 388 18.32 -14.64 -6.85
CA THR A 388 17.37 -14.66 -7.95
C THR A 388 16.13 -13.86 -7.59
N ARG A 389 15.50 -13.25 -8.60
CA ARG A 389 14.26 -12.50 -8.43
C ARG A 389 13.40 -12.60 -9.67
N ASP A 390 12.13 -12.95 -9.48
CA ASP A 390 11.12 -12.88 -10.53
C ASP A 390 10.44 -11.50 -10.51
N HIS A 391 10.95 -10.58 -11.33
CA HIS A 391 10.48 -9.19 -11.41
C HIS A 391 9.02 -9.04 -11.87
N GLY A 392 8.47 -10.04 -12.55
CA GLY A 392 7.09 -10.02 -13.01
C GLY A 392 6.13 -10.70 -12.03
N GLY A 393 6.64 -11.37 -10.99
CA GLY A 393 5.82 -12.05 -9.99
C GLY A 393 5.23 -11.10 -8.95
N ALA A 394 4.21 -11.58 -8.22
CA ALA A 394 3.55 -10.82 -7.17
C ALA A 394 3.28 -11.67 -5.93
N GLU A 395 3.41 -11.08 -4.75
CA GLU A 395 2.89 -11.60 -3.49
C GLU A 395 1.57 -10.89 -3.14
N VAL A 396 0.59 -11.66 -2.68
CA VAL A 396 -0.69 -11.16 -2.18
C VAL A 396 -0.86 -11.55 -0.73
N SER A 397 -1.16 -10.58 0.13
CA SER A 397 -1.40 -10.80 1.56
C SER A 397 -2.69 -10.14 2.05
N PHE A 398 -3.48 -10.86 2.83
CA PHE A 398 -4.75 -10.41 3.40
C PHE A 398 -5.17 -11.34 4.55
N ARG A 399 -6.28 -11.02 5.23
CA ARG A 399 -6.91 -11.95 6.18
C ARG A 399 -8.27 -12.40 5.69
N ILE A 400 -8.67 -13.62 6.04
CA ILE A 400 -9.99 -14.19 5.73
C ILE A 400 -10.63 -14.76 7.01
N PRO A 401 -11.96 -14.91 7.08
CA PRO A 401 -12.62 -15.55 8.22
C PRO A 401 -11.93 -16.85 8.65
N LYS A 402 -12.04 -17.21 9.93
CA LYS A 402 -11.63 -18.53 10.44
C LYS A 402 -12.57 -19.63 9.89
N GLU A 403 -12.70 -20.76 10.57
CA GLU A 403 -13.62 -21.85 10.18
C GLU A 403 -13.19 -22.58 8.90
N ASP A 404 -11.92 -22.98 8.83
CA ASP A 404 -11.33 -23.73 7.71
C ASP A 404 -11.24 -22.96 6.38
N CYS A 405 -11.74 -21.73 6.30
CA CYS A 405 -11.68 -20.86 5.13
C CYS A 405 -10.26 -20.74 4.54
N LYS A 406 -9.24 -20.62 5.40
CA LYS A 406 -7.83 -20.58 4.97
C LYS A 406 -7.38 -21.84 4.28
N ASN A 407 -7.69 -23.01 4.82
CA ASN A 407 -7.31 -24.26 4.19
C ASN A 407 -8.04 -24.45 2.86
N LYS A 408 -9.33 -24.11 2.80
CA LYS A 408 -10.12 -24.13 1.54
C LYS A 408 -9.52 -23.24 0.47
N PHE A 409 -9.20 -21.99 0.82
CA PHE A 409 -8.61 -21.04 -0.11
C PHE A 409 -7.23 -21.51 -0.61
N ILE A 410 -6.35 -21.93 0.30
CA ILE A 410 -5.00 -22.40 -0.06
C ILE A 410 -5.06 -23.69 -0.88
N ALA A 411 -5.97 -24.62 -0.56
CA ALA A 411 -6.18 -25.83 -1.34
C ALA A 411 -6.66 -25.51 -2.77
N ALA A 412 -7.62 -24.60 -2.92
CA ALA A 412 -8.08 -24.13 -4.23
C ALA A 412 -6.94 -23.49 -5.02
N TRP A 413 -6.20 -22.56 -4.40
CA TRP A 413 -5.05 -21.91 -5.04
C TRP A 413 -3.97 -22.90 -5.49
N ASN A 414 -3.59 -23.84 -4.62
CA ASN A 414 -2.63 -24.90 -4.97
C ASN A 414 -3.12 -25.76 -6.14
N ASN A 415 -4.42 -26.10 -6.16
CA ASN A 415 -5.00 -26.87 -7.26
C ASN A 415 -4.97 -26.08 -8.56
N ASP A 416 -5.39 -24.81 -8.53
CA ASP A 416 -5.39 -23.94 -9.70
C ASP A 416 -3.98 -23.77 -10.27
N VAL A 417 -2.98 -23.55 -9.40
CA VAL A 417 -1.57 -23.46 -9.81
C VAL A 417 -1.10 -24.77 -10.45
N LYS A 418 -1.41 -25.92 -9.83
CA LYS A 418 -1.05 -27.24 -10.35
C LYS A 418 -1.70 -27.53 -11.71
N GLU A 419 -2.94 -27.09 -11.89
CA GLU A 419 -3.70 -27.23 -13.14
C GLU A 419 -3.42 -26.09 -14.13
N ASN A 420 -2.47 -25.19 -13.84
CA ASN A 420 -2.16 -24.03 -14.67
C ASN A 420 -3.40 -23.16 -15.02
N PHE A 421 -4.28 -23.01 -14.03
CA PHE A 421 -5.54 -22.25 -14.07
C PHE A 421 -6.53 -22.72 -15.15
N MET A 422 -6.40 -23.96 -15.65
CA MET A 422 -7.25 -24.50 -16.71
C MET A 422 -8.73 -24.67 -16.30
N ASN A 423 -9.01 -24.63 -15.00
CA ASN A 423 -10.37 -24.68 -14.44
C ASN A 423 -11.15 -23.37 -14.59
N PHE A 424 -10.50 -22.27 -15.00
CA PHE A 424 -11.18 -21.01 -15.35
C PHE A 424 -11.56 -21.04 -16.83
N LYS A 425 -12.87 -21.08 -17.10
CA LYS A 425 -13.41 -21.05 -18.46
C LYS A 425 -13.41 -19.63 -19.00
N ILE A 426 -13.11 -19.48 -20.28
CA ILE A 426 -13.38 -18.26 -21.06
C ILE A 426 -14.86 -18.31 -21.46
N LEU A 427 -15.59 -17.21 -21.34
CA LEU A 427 -16.92 -17.09 -21.97
C LEU A 427 -16.71 -17.06 -23.48
N GLU A 428 -17.21 -18.08 -24.17
CA GLU A 428 -17.27 -18.10 -25.64
C GLU A 428 -18.22 -17.03 -26.18
#